data_AF-A0A7C7NBA4-F1
#
_entry.id   AF-A0A7C7NBA4-F1
#
_cell.length_a   1.000
_cell.length_b   1.000
_cell.length_c   1.000
_cell.angle_alpha   90.00
_cell.angle_beta   90.00
_cell.angle_gamma   90.00
#
_symmetry.space_group_name_H-M   'P 1'
#
loop_
_entity.id
_entity.type
_entity.pdbx_description
1 polymer ?
#
loop_
_entity_poly.entity_id
_entity_poly.type
_entity_poly.pdbx_seq_one_letter_code
_entity_poly.pdbx_strand_id
1 'polypeptide(L)'
;HNIRYSVAYGTLLGMIRNHAIIEWDDDVDIVVYEKDWKKAYTVLSHINLKKIKIDRLHYKWSQVSLANEIAVHVDIVSSDYENDIWNNTNYLFEKPLQLDYIHDVWCSRPHSELANLHLIREYGAHWRTPISHFDNMKYINFYGILIAVCVIVICVIVFLCIRRNVYTYMLTVCLLVCLSFILVYLYIANRNNSTSISHLPTFRQIYLKLFKYTKSDTS
;
A
#
# COMPACT_ATOMS: atom_id res chain seq x y z
N HIS A 1 -9.26 26.58 -2.68
CA HIS A 1 -10.46 25.87 -3.17
C HIS A 1 -11.41 25.34 -2.08
N ASN A 2 -11.09 25.43 -0.77
CA ASN A 2 -11.94 24.92 0.32
C ASN A 2 -12.44 23.47 0.11
N ILE A 3 -11.48 22.60 -0.25
CA ILE A 3 -11.69 21.17 -0.45
C ILE A 3 -11.07 20.48 0.77
N ARG A 4 -11.85 19.68 1.47
CA ARG A 4 -11.31 18.83 2.53
C ARG A 4 -10.66 17.60 1.90
N TYR A 5 -9.36 17.47 2.10
CA TYR A 5 -8.59 16.31 1.69
C TYR A 5 -7.63 15.93 2.80
N SER A 6 -7.12 14.72 2.77
CA SER A 6 -6.20 14.16 3.76
C SER A 6 -5.28 13.18 3.06
N VAL A 7 -4.02 13.11 3.49
CA VAL A 7 -3.21 11.92 3.17
C VAL A 7 -3.83 10.68 3.83
N ALA A 8 -3.68 9.52 3.19
CA ALA A 8 -4.21 8.25 3.67
C ALA A 8 -3.22 7.09 3.41
N TYR A 9 -3.58 5.87 3.80
CA TYR A 9 -2.84 4.63 3.49
C TYR A 9 -1.32 4.73 3.70
N GLY A 10 -0.50 4.40 2.69
CA GLY A 10 0.95 4.30 2.81
C GLY A 10 1.57 5.65 3.14
N THR A 11 1.02 6.70 2.53
CA THR A 11 1.42 8.09 2.79
C THR A 11 1.15 8.50 4.24
N LEU A 12 -0.05 8.22 4.78
CA LEU A 12 -0.39 8.52 6.17
C LEU A 12 0.45 7.70 7.15
N LEU A 13 0.69 6.42 6.84
CA LEU A 13 1.54 5.54 7.64
C LEU A 13 2.95 6.11 7.75
N GLY A 14 3.59 6.43 6.63
CA GLY A 14 4.90 7.05 6.60
C GLY A 14 4.90 8.36 7.40
N MET A 15 3.93 9.23 7.10
CA MET A 15 3.78 10.51 7.76
C MET A 15 3.76 10.41 9.30
N ILE A 16 2.98 9.48 9.86
CA ILE A 16 2.85 9.36 11.32
C ILE A 16 4.00 8.55 11.94
N ARG A 17 4.46 7.48 11.27
CA ARG A 17 5.47 6.57 11.82
C ARG A 17 6.90 7.07 11.61
N ASN A 18 7.18 7.57 10.42
CA ASN A 18 8.52 7.93 9.96
C ASN A 18 8.74 9.45 9.95
N HIS A 19 7.68 10.25 10.10
CA HIS A 19 7.71 11.70 9.86
C HIS A 19 8.21 12.04 8.44
N ALA A 20 7.95 11.13 7.50
CA ALA A 20 8.45 11.12 6.13
C ALA A 20 7.59 10.19 5.28
N ILE A 21 7.63 10.31 3.95
CA ILE A 21 7.08 9.24 3.09
C ILE A 21 7.94 7.97 3.29
N ILE A 22 7.34 6.80 3.12
CA ILE A 22 8.07 5.53 3.22
C ILE A 22 9.10 5.46 2.09
N GLU A 23 10.36 5.09 2.39
CA GLU A 23 11.48 5.25 1.44
C GLU A 23 11.33 4.48 0.12
N TRP A 24 10.50 3.43 0.12
CA TRP A 24 10.24 2.59 -1.03
C TRP A 24 8.83 2.77 -1.62
N ASP A 25 8.01 3.70 -1.10
CA ASP A 25 6.76 4.10 -1.76
C ASP A 25 7.09 4.85 -3.05
N ASP A 26 6.35 4.55 -4.11
CA ASP A 26 6.43 5.19 -5.43
C ASP A 26 5.23 6.10 -5.73
N ASP A 27 4.29 6.23 -4.80
CA ASP A 27 3.08 7.02 -4.91
C ASP A 27 2.75 7.87 -3.69
N VAL A 28 1.71 8.69 -3.83
CA VAL A 28 1.11 9.50 -2.76
C VAL A 28 -0.40 9.31 -2.78
N ASP A 29 -0.96 8.91 -1.65
CA ASP A 29 -2.39 8.67 -1.48
C ASP A 29 -3.09 9.90 -0.87
N ILE A 30 -4.05 10.46 -1.60
CA ILE A 30 -4.90 11.56 -1.15
C ILE A 30 -6.35 11.12 -1.17
N VAL A 31 -6.99 11.17 0.00
CA VAL A 31 -8.44 11.01 0.12
C VAL A 31 -9.10 12.40 0.18
N VAL A 32 -10.12 12.61 -0.63
CA VAL A 32 -10.96 13.82 -0.65
C VAL A 32 -12.31 13.49 -0.05
N TYR A 33 -12.82 14.34 0.84
CA TYR A 33 -14.13 14.13 1.44
C TYR A 33 -15.24 14.10 0.37
N GLU A 34 -16.13 13.11 0.41
CA GLU A 34 -17.17 12.85 -0.60
C GLU A 34 -17.95 14.12 -0.99
N LYS A 35 -18.25 14.99 -0.01
CA LYS A 35 -19.07 16.19 -0.21
C LYS A 35 -18.32 17.27 -0.98
N ASP A 36 -16.99 17.20 -1.02
CA ASP A 36 -16.13 18.09 -1.78
C ASP A 36 -15.56 17.44 -3.04
N TRP A 37 -15.83 16.15 -3.31
CA TRP A 37 -15.32 15.45 -4.49
C TRP A 37 -15.64 16.17 -5.79
N LYS A 38 -16.89 16.65 -5.97
CA LYS A 38 -17.27 17.38 -7.19
C LYS A 38 -16.40 18.61 -7.42
N LYS A 39 -16.03 19.34 -6.35
CA LYS A 39 -15.14 20.50 -6.44
C LYS A 39 -13.73 20.07 -6.79
N ALA A 40 -13.23 19.01 -6.17
CA ALA A 40 -11.92 18.45 -6.46
C ALA A 40 -11.82 17.96 -7.90
N TYR A 41 -12.80 17.21 -8.39
CA TYR A 41 -12.89 16.76 -9.77
C TYR A 41 -12.82 17.92 -10.75
N THR A 42 -13.56 19.01 -10.51
CA THR A 42 -13.48 20.22 -11.33
C THR A 42 -12.08 20.84 -11.27
N VAL A 43 -11.43 20.93 -10.12
CA VAL A 43 -10.06 21.46 -10.06
C VAL A 43 -9.11 20.57 -10.86
N LEU A 44 -9.18 19.26 -10.63
CA LEU A 44 -8.36 18.25 -11.30
C LEU A 44 -8.51 18.31 -12.82
N SER A 45 -9.74 18.39 -13.33
CA SER A 45 -10.00 18.45 -14.78
C SER A 45 -9.44 19.69 -15.47
N HIS A 46 -9.05 20.71 -14.71
CA HIS A 46 -8.46 21.96 -15.22
C HIS A 46 -6.97 22.09 -14.85
N ILE A 47 -6.35 21.07 -14.27
CA ILE A 47 -4.90 21.06 -14.07
C ILE A 47 -4.24 20.99 -15.45
N ASN A 48 -3.70 22.11 -15.89
CA ASN A 48 -2.89 22.21 -17.09
C ASN A 48 -1.51 22.77 -16.71
N LEU A 49 -0.66 21.89 -16.19
CA LEU A 49 0.72 22.22 -15.87
C LEU A 49 1.62 21.42 -16.82
N LYS A 50 2.57 22.09 -17.49
CA LYS A 50 3.48 21.45 -18.48
C LYS A 50 4.21 20.21 -17.97
N LYS A 51 4.33 20.07 -16.64
CA LYS A 51 5.07 19.01 -15.94
C LYS A 51 4.15 17.95 -15.30
N ILE A 52 2.83 18.17 -15.27
CA ILE A 52 1.85 17.27 -14.64
C ILE A 52 0.91 16.72 -15.70
N LYS A 53 0.71 15.42 -15.67
CA LYS A 53 -0.21 14.70 -16.55
C LYS A 53 -1.27 14.02 -15.70
N ILE A 54 -2.52 14.15 -16.11
CA ILE A 54 -3.61 13.37 -15.53
C ILE A 54 -3.65 12.07 -16.32
N ASP A 55 -3.22 10.97 -15.70
CA ASP A 55 -3.20 9.67 -16.36
C ASP A 55 -4.58 9.02 -16.39
N ARG A 56 -5.33 9.16 -15.29
CA ARG A 56 -6.65 8.56 -15.13
C ARG A 56 -7.57 9.56 -14.42
N LEU A 57 -8.74 9.84 -15.00
CA LEU A 57 -9.77 10.70 -14.44
C LEU A 57 -11.10 9.96 -14.50
N HIS A 58 -11.52 9.42 -13.35
CA HIS A 58 -12.76 8.66 -13.22
C HIS A 58 -13.67 9.30 -12.17
N TYR A 59 -14.96 8.96 -12.24
CA TYR A 59 -15.90 9.38 -11.22
C TYR A 59 -15.50 8.73 -9.88
N LYS A 60 -15.04 9.55 -8.93
CA LYS A 60 -14.55 9.22 -7.57
C LYS A 60 -13.12 8.71 -7.42
N TRP A 61 -12.33 8.66 -8.49
CA TRP A 61 -10.90 8.35 -8.41
C TRP A 61 -10.12 8.99 -9.57
N SER A 62 -8.89 9.41 -9.32
CA SER A 62 -8.01 10.01 -10.31
C SER A 62 -6.54 9.72 -9.99
N GLN A 63 -5.73 9.55 -11.02
CA GLN A 63 -4.29 9.41 -10.90
C GLN A 63 -3.59 10.53 -11.67
N VAL A 64 -2.65 11.18 -11.00
CA VAL A 64 -1.88 12.31 -11.53
C VAL A 64 -0.40 11.99 -11.43
N SER A 65 0.33 12.10 -12.53
CA SER A 65 1.76 11.76 -12.59
C SER A 65 2.59 12.87 -13.20
N LEU A 66 3.91 12.78 -13.09
CA LEU A 66 4.81 13.69 -13.78
C LEU A 66 4.87 13.32 -15.27
N ALA A 67 4.70 14.31 -16.15
CA ALA A 67 4.51 14.09 -17.59
C ALA A 67 5.64 13.30 -18.29
N ASN A 68 6.85 13.29 -17.70
CA ASN A 68 8.03 12.60 -18.22
C ASN A 68 8.56 11.50 -17.28
N GLU A 69 7.92 11.25 -16.14
CA GLU A 69 8.31 10.24 -15.16
C GLU A 69 7.06 9.48 -14.70
N ILE A 70 6.79 8.32 -15.31
CA ILE A 70 5.63 7.47 -14.96
C ILE A 70 5.81 6.81 -13.57
N ALA A 71 7.02 6.86 -13.02
CA ALA A 71 7.36 6.20 -11.75
C ALA A 71 6.83 6.93 -10.50
N VAL A 72 6.39 8.19 -10.60
CA VAL A 72 5.88 8.94 -9.45
C VAL A 72 4.47 9.43 -9.76
N HIS A 73 3.51 8.97 -8.98
CA HIS A 73 2.11 9.32 -9.16
C HIS A 73 1.41 9.67 -7.84
N VAL A 74 0.32 10.41 -7.95
CA VAL A 74 -0.56 10.79 -6.86
C VAL A 74 -1.93 10.20 -7.15
N ASP A 75 -2.36 9.31 -6.29
CA ASP A 75 -3.69 8.74 -6.32
C ASP A 75 -4.63 9.59 -5.47
N ILE A 76 -5.73 10.02 -6.09
CA ILE A 76 -6.70 10.92 -5.51
C ILE A 76 -8.06 10.25 -5.55
N VAL A 77 -8.63 9.97 -4.37
CA VAL A 77 -9.81 9.13 -4.23
C VAL A 77 -10.89 9.81 -3.39
N SER A 78 -12.16 9.61 -3.72
CA SER A 78 -13.28 10.07 -2.88
C SER A 78 -13.36 9.21 -1.63
N SER A 79 -13.65 9.80 -0.47
CA SER A 79 -13.71 9.08 0.81
C SER A 79 -14.82 8.03 0.89
N ASP A 80 -15.80 8.08 0.00
CA ASP A 80 -16.87 7.10 -0.14
C ASP A 80 -16.66 6.12 -1.31
N TYR A 81 -15.50 6.18 -1.97
CA TYR A 81 -15.12 5.23 -3.01
C TYR A 81 -14.66 3.92 -2.38
N GLU A 82 -15.21 2.82 -2.88
CA GLU A 82 -14.93 1.49 -2.35
C GLU A 82 -14.72 0.51 -3.51
N ASN A 83 -13.65 -0.28 -3.44
CA ASN A 83 -13.36 -1.40 -4.32
C ASN A 83 -12.43 -2.40 -3.59
N ASP A 84 -11.85 -3.36 -4.31
CA ASP A 84 -10.97 -4.39 -3.73
C ASP A 84 -9.67 -3.82 -3.10
N ILE A 85 -9.34 -2.56 -3.37
CA ILE A 85 -8.12 -1.87 -2.90
C ILE A 85 -8.47 -0.77 -1.90
N TRP A 86 -9.51 0.03 -2.21
CA TRP A 86 -9.89 1.21 -1.45
C TRP A 86 -11.09 0.91 -0.56
N ASN A 87 -10.95 1.18 0.73
CA ASN A 87 -12.04 1.11 1.69
C ASN A 87 -12.78 2.45 1.81
N ASN A 88 -14.06 2.41 2.20
CA ASN A 88 -14.77 3.61 2.61
C ASN A 88 -14.08 4.26 3.82
N THR A 89 -13.67 5.52 3.64
CA THR A 89 -12.88 6.33 4.58
C THR A 89 -13.58 7.63 4.98
N ASN A 90 -14.91 7.74 4.78
CA ASN A 90 -15.69 8.91 5.18
C ASN A 90 -15.48 9.29 6.65
N TYR A 91 -15.33 8.29 7.52
CA TYR A 91 -15.11 8.48 8.95
C TYR A 91 -13.86 9.29 9.28
N LEU A 92 -12.85 9.34 8.39
CA LEU A 92 -11.64 10.14 8.59
C LEU A 92 -11.91 11.65 8.69
N PHE A 93 -13.08 12.10 8.22
CA PHE A 93 -13.50 13.49 8.20
C PHE A 93 -14.52 13.85 9.28
N GLU A 94 -14.84 12.93 10.21
CA GLU A 94 -15.78 13.16 11.31
C GLU A 94 -15.23 14.12 12.38
N LYS A 95 -13.90 14.23 12.46
CA LYS A 95 -13.21 15.19 13.34
C LYS A 95 -12.42 16.19 12.49
N PRO A 96 -12.14 17.40 13.02
CA PRO A 96 -11.32 18.38 12.32
C PRO A 96 -9.98 17.77 11.88
N LEU A 97 -9.65 17.97 10.61
CA LEU A 97 -8.36 17.57 10.06
C LEU A 97 -7.24 18.30 10.81
N GLN A 98 -6.09 17.63 10.91
CA GLN A 98 -4.89 18.19 11.48
C GLN A 98 -3.90 18.49 10.35
N LEU A 99 -3.06 19.48 10.56
CA LEU A 99 -1.98 19.84 9.65
C LEU A 99 -0.67 19.39 10.24
N ASP A 100 0.17 18.81 9.42
CA ASP A 100 1.57 18.55 9.74
C ASP A 100 2.45 19.06 8.61
N TYR A 101 3.72 19.25 8.97
CA TYR A 101 4.75 19.72 8.06
C TYR A 101 5.74 18.60 7.81
N ILE A 102 5.77 18.09 6.59
CA ILE A 102 6.62 16.99 6.19
C ILE A 102 7.42 17.43 4.99
N HIS A 103 8.75 17.38 5.12
CA HIS A 103 9.68 17.68 4.04
C HIS A 103 9.25 18.93 3.25
N ASP A 104 9.19 20.06 3.95
CA ASP A 104 8.84 21.37 3.42
C ASP A 104 7.41 21.53 2.84
N VAL A 105 6.54 20.53 2.99
CA VAL A 105 5.13 20.57 2.55
C VAL A 105 4.19 20.53 3.73
N TRP A 106 3.19 21.39 3.71
CA TRP A 106 2.03 21.27 4.60
C TRP A 106 1.06 20.23 4.04
N CYS A 107 0.81 19.19 4.84
CA CYS A 107 -0.12 18.13 4.49
C CYS A 107 -1.23 18.08 5.54
N SER A 108 -2.47 17.92 5.08
CA SER A 108 -3.59 17.59 5.95
C SER A 108 -3.63 16.09 6.21
N ARG A 109 -3.99 15.72 7.43
CA ARG A 109 -4.24 14.34 7.84
C ARG A 109 -5.49 14.23 8.73
N PRO A 110 -6.00 13.02 9.00
CA PRO A 110 -7.13 12.85 9.90
C PRO A 110 -6.71 13.24 11.33
N HIS A 111 -7.70 13.54 12.17
CA HIS A 111 -7.48 13.68 13.61
C HIS A 111 -6.74 12.47 14.17
N SER A 112 -5.76 12.66 15.07
CA SER A 112 -4.84 11.60 15.54
C SER A 112 -5.54 10.29 15.94
N GLU A 113 -6.70 10.39 16.59
CA GLU A 113 -7.51 9.23 16.98
C GLU A 113 -8.03 8.43 15.79
N LEU A 114 -8.61 9.12 14.79
CA LEU A 114 -9.13 8.51 13.57
C LEU A 114 -7.98 7.96 12.71
N ALA A 115 -6.86 8.66 12.66
CA ALA A 115 -5.67 8.20 11.97
C ALA A 115 -5.13 6.91 12.60
N ASN A 116 -5.06 6.83 13.93
CA ASN A 116 -4.59 5.62 14.61
C ASN A 116 -5.55 4.43 14.39
N LEU A 117 -6.87 4.67 14.45
CA LEU A 117 -7.88 3.64 14.15
C LEU A 117 -7.75 3.13 12.71
N HIS A 118 -7.57 4.04 11.75
CA HIS A 118 -7.37 3.70 10.34
C HIS A 118 -6.10 2.87 10.14
N LEU A 119 -4.97 3.29 10.71
CA LEU A 119 -3.71 2.56 10.58
C LEU A 119 -3.75 1.18 11.22
N ILE A 120 -4.49 1.01 12.33
CA ILE A 120 -4.73 -0.32 12.92
C ILE A 120 -5.57 -1.19 11.98
N ARG A 121 -6.59 -0.62 11.34
CA ARG A 121 -7.47 -1.35 10.41
C ARG A 121 -6.71 -1.81 9.16
N GLU A 122 -5.87 -0.94 8.58
CA GLU A 122 -5.17 -1.22 7.33
C GLU A 122 -3.87 -2.04 7.54
N TYR A 123 -3.13 -1.78 8.63
CA TYR A 123 -1.79 -2.35 8.84
C TYR A 123 -1.64 -3.18 10.13
N GLY A 124 -2.71 -3.32 10.92
CA GLY A 124 -2.71 -4.09 12.16
C GLY A 124 -2.17 -3.34 13.38
N ALA A 125 -2.28 -3.97 14.56
CA ALA A 125 -1.93 -3.36 15.85
C ALA A 125 -0.45 -2.92 15.97
N HIS A 126 0.43 -3.53 15.18
CA HIS A 126 1.88 -3.28 15.22
C HIS A 126 2.36 -2.33 14.12
N TRP A 127 1.47 -1.57 13.48
CA TRP A 127 1.79 -0.68 12.35
C TRP A 127 2.96 0.28 12.60
N ARG A 128 3.19 0.67 13.87
CA ARG A 128 4.31 1.51 14.31
C ARG A 128 5.68 0.86 14.15
N THR A 129 5.72 -0.47 14.06
CA THR A 129 6.95 -1.22 13.89
C THR A 129 7.28 -1.31 12.39
N PRO A 130 8.42 -0.76 11.94
CA PRO A 130 8.79 -0.83 10.53
C PRO A 130 9.03 -2.29 10.10
N ILE A 131 8.48 -2.66 8.95
CA ILE A 131 8.79 -3.92 8.25
C ILE A 131 9.62 -3.53 7.02
N SER A 132 10.76 -4.19 6.78
CA SER A 132 11.56 -3.90 5.60
C SER A 132 10.86 -4.44 4.34
N HIS A 133 10.88 -3.67 3.24
CA HIS A 133 10.31 -4.09 1.96
C HIS A 133 10.94 -5.39 1.44
N PHE A 134 12.25 -5.56 1.64
CA PHE A 134 12.97 -6.77 1.24
C PHE A 134 12.51 -8.02 2.01
N ASP A 135 12.17 -7.89 3.29
CA ASP A 135 11.68 -9.02 4.09
C ASP A 135 10.28 -9.47 3.64
N ASN A 136 9.45 -8.56 3.12
CA ASN A 136 8.16 -8.92 2.51
C ASN A 136 8.35 -9.60 1.15
N MET A 137 9.22 -9.07 0.29
CA MET A 137 9.44 -9.58 -1.07
C MET A 137 10.13 -10.95 -1.07
N LYS A 138 11.20 -11.15 -0.27
CA LYS A 138 11.87 -12.46 -0.15
C LYS A 138 10.93 -13.53 0.36
N TYR A 139 10.03 -13.18 1.27
CA TYR A 139 9.05 -14.09 1.83
C TYR A 139 8.05 -14.54 0.76
N ILE A 140 7.43 -13.61 0.04
CA ILE A 140 6.47 -13.95 -1.03
C ILE A 140 7.12 -14.84 -2.09
N ASN A 141 8.35 -14.50 -2.51
CA ASN A 141 9.06 -15.27 -3.53
C ASN A 141 9.50 -16.66 -3.04
N PHE A 142 10.06 -16.78 -1.83
CA PHE A 142 10.51 -18.06 -1.28
C PHE A 142 9.33 -19.03 -1.07
N TYR A 143 8.22 -18.56 -0.51
CA TYR A 143 7.06 -19.43 -0.26
C TYR A 143 6.27 -19.73 -1.55
N GLY A 144 6.22 -18.79 -2.50
CA GLY A 144 5.70 -19.08 -3.84
C GLY A 144 6.47 -20.21 -4.53
N ILE A 145 7.81 -20.17 -4.44
CA ILE A 145 8.68 -21.25 -4.92
C ILE A 145 8.42 -22.55 -4.14
N LEU A 146 8.33 -22.49 -2.81
CA LEU A 146 8.09 -23.67 -1.97
C LEU A 146 6.75 -24.35 -2.30
N ILE A 147 5.68 -23.57 -2.46
CA ILE A 147 4.36 -24.08 -2.86
C ILE A 147 4.44 -24.74 -4.24
N ALA A 148 5.10 -24.10 -5.22
CA ALA A 148 5.27 -24.66 -6.56
C ALA A 148 6.02 -26.00 -6.52
N VAL A 149 7.10 -26.10 -5.72
CA VAL A 149 7.83 -27.36 -5.52
C VAL A 149 6.95 -28.42 -4.88
N CYS A 150 6.19 -28.08 -3.84
CA CYS A 150 5.25 -29.01 -3.19
C CYS A 150 4.21 -29.54 -4.19
N VAL A 151 3.62 -28.67 -5.02
CA VAL A 151 2.65 -29.06 -6.06
C VAL A 151 3.28 -30.02 -7.07
N ILE A 152 4.49 -29.73 -7.56
CA ILE A 152 5.21 -30.62 -8.48
C ILE A 152 5.45 -32.00 -7.85
N VAL A 153 5.94 -32.03 -6.61
CA VAL A 153 6.19 -33.28 -5.89
C VAL A 153 4.90 -34.09 -5.71
N ILE A 154 3.78 -33.45 -5.36
CA ILE A 154 2.47 -34.09 -5.24
C ILE A 154 2.04 -34.66 -6.59
N CYS A 155 2.15 -33.90 -7.67
CA CYS A 155 1.80 -34.36 -9.03
C CYS A 155 2.63 -35.58 -9.43
N VAL A 156 3.93 -35.60 -9.14
CA VAL A 156 4.82 -36.74 -9.41
C VAL A 156 4.40 -37.95 -8.59
N ILE A 157 4.13 -37.79 -7.29
CA ILE A 157 3.70 -38.91 -6.44
C ILE A 157 2.36 -39.47 -6.91
N VAL A 158 1.38 -38.62 -7.22
CA VAL A 158 0.08 -39.04 -7.76
C VAL A 158 0.27 -39.80 -9.07
N PHE A 159 1.08 -39.30 -10.00
CA PHE A 159 1.40 -39.98 -11.25
C PHE A 159 2.01 -41.37 -11.03
N LEU A 160 2.98 -41.48 -10.10
CA LEU A 160 3.63 -42.75 -9.76
C LEU A 160 2.66 -43.73 -9.09
N CYS A 161 1.78 -43.25 -8.20
CA CYS A 161 0.76 -44.06 -7.55
C CYS A 161 -0.27 -44.61 -8.55
N ILE A 162 -0.73 -43.77 -9.50
CA ILE A 162 -1.60 -44.20 -10.61
C ILE A 162 -0.90 -45.27 -11.45
N ARG A 163 0.36 -45.04 -11.85
CA ARG A 163 1.11 -45.99 -12.68
C ARG A 163 1.34 -47.34 -12.00
N ARG A 164 1.48 -47.36 -10.66
CA ARG A 164 1.76 -48.58 -9.89
C ARG A 164 0.51 -49.19 -9.23
N ASN A 165 -0.68 -48.60 -9.41
CA ASN A 165 -1.93 -49.06 -8.82
C ASN A 165 -1.90 -49.11 -7.27
N VAL A 166 -1.14 -48.21 -6.63
CA VAL A 166 -0.95 -48.19 -5.17
C VAL A 166 -1.67 -47.01 -4.54
N TYR A 167 -2.95 -47.19 -4.26
CA TYR A 167 -3.84 -46.14 -3.75
C TYR A 167 -3.70 -45.89 -2.25
N THR A 168 -3.06 -46.80 -1.50
CA THR A 168 -2.83 -46.66 -0.06
C THR A 168 -1.95 -45.46 0.30
N TYR A 169 -1.06 -45.03 -0.61
CA TYR A 169 -0.21 -43.84 -0.39
C TYR A 169 -0.93 -42.51 -0.69
N MET A 170 -2.05 -42.51 -1.42
CA MET A 170 -2.75 -41.26 -1.75
C MET A 170 -3.31 -40.56 -0.50
N LEU A 171 -3.86 -41.33 0.45
CA LEU A 171 -4.40 -40.76 1.69
C LEU A 171 -3.29 -40.13 2.54
N THR A 172 -2.13 -40.78 2.63
CA THR A 172 -0.97 -40.28 3.37
C THR A 172 -0.42 -39.00 2.74
N VAL A 173 -0.36 -38.94 1.41
CA VAL A 173 0.07 -37.73 0.67
C VAL A 173 -0.92 -36.59 0.91
N CYS A 174 -2.22 -36.82 0.81
CA CYS A 174 -3.23 -35.80 1.09
C CYS A 174 -3.13 -35.27 2.54
N LEU A 175 -2.89 -36.14 3.52
CA LEU A 175 -2.72 -35.74 4.92
C LEU A 175 -1.47 -34.89 5.15
N LEU A 176 -0.34 -35.25 4.52
CA LEU A 176 0.90 -34.46 4.60
C LEU A 176 0.74 -33.07 3.96
N VAL A 177 -0.02 -33.01 2.86
CA VAL A 177 -0.34 -31.74 2.19
C VAL A 177 -1.21 -30.87 3.10
N CYS A 178 -2.30 -31.41 3.67
CA CYS A 178 -3.15 -30.68 4.61
C CYS A 178 -2.36 -30.20 5.84
N LEU A 179 -1.47 -31.03 6.40
CA LEU A 179 -0.63 -30.64 7.53
C LEU A 179 0.33 -29.48 7.16
N SER A 180 0.88 -29.49 5.95
CA SER A 180 1.75 -28.41 5.47
C SER A 180 1.01 -27.07 5.37
N PHE A 181 -0.25 -27.07 4.90
CA PHE A 181 -1.08 -25.86 4.86
C PHE A 181 -1.44 -25.36 6.27
N ILE A 182 -1.72 -26.26 7.21
CA ILE A 182 -2.02 -25.90 8.61
C ILE A 182 -0.80 -25.27 9.29
N LEU A 183 0.40 -25.82 9.07
CA LEU A 183 1.64 -25.27 9.64
C LEU A 183 1.96 -23.88 9.08
N VAL A 184 1.73 -23.66 7.77
CA VAL A 184 1.86 -22.34 7.15
C VAL A 184 0.86 -21.35 7.75
N TYR A 185 -0.40 -21.75 7.91
CA TYR A 185 -1.43 -20.91 8.54
C TYR A 185 -1.09 -20.52 9.98
N LEU A 186 -0.68 -21.48 10.81
CA LEU A 186 -0.31 -21.24 12.21
C LEU A 186 0.92 -20.34 12.33
N TYR A 187 1.89 -20.45 11.42
CA TYR A 187 3.06 -19.58 11.40
C TYR A 187 2.71 -18.14 11.01
N ILE A 188 1.87 -17.95 9.99
CA ILE A 188 1.35 -16.63 9.60
C ILE A 188 0.60 -15.98 10.78
N ALA A 189 -0.24 -16.75 11.47
CA ALA A 189 -0.97 -16.29 12.65
C ALA A 189 -0.03 -15.85 13.80
N ASN A 190 1.14 -16.50 13.95
CA ASN A 190 2.11 -16.20 15.01
C ASN A 190 3.07 -15.04 14.65
N ARG A 191 3.27 -14.72 13.36
CA ARG A 191 4.20 -13.66 12.89
C ARG A 191 3.74 -12.24 13.21
N ASN A 192 2.48 -12.02 13.59
CA ASN A 192 2.03 -10.72 14.11
C ASN A 192 2.86 -10.22 15.33
N ASN A 193 3.80 -10.99 15.87
CA ASN A 193 4.54 -10.69 17.10
C ASN A 193 6.05 -10.40 17.00
N SER A 194 6.74 -10.34 15.84
CA SER A 194 8.19 -10.00 15.85
C SER A 194 8.84 -9.62 14.50
N THR A 195 9.73 -8.62 14.51
CA THR A 195 10.52 -8.12 13.37
C THR A 195 11.96 -7.73 13.76
N SER A 196 12.91 -7.82 12.81
CA SER A 196 14.14 -6.99 12.76
C SER A 196 14.87 -6.97 11.39
N ILE A 197 15.06 -5.74 10.84
CA ILE A 197 16.24 -5.08 10.19
C ILE A 197 16.87 -5.59 8.85
N SER A 198 16.92 -4.75 7.78
CA SER A 198 18.12 -4.01 7.24
C SER A 198 17.99 -3.35 5.83
N HIS A 199 18.47 -2.09 5.77
CA HIS A 199 18.93 -1.11 4.74
C HIS A 199 18.89 -1.31 3.19
N LEU A 200 18.44 -0.26 2.47
CA LEU A 200 18.94 0.24 1.14
C LEU A 200 18.29 1.62 0.76
N PRO A 201 18.74 2.34 -0.29
CA PRO A 201 19.17 3.75 -0.25
C PRO A 201 18.04 4.81 -0.19
N THR A 202 18.40 5.96 0.40
CA THR A 202 17.52 6.99 0.98
C THR A 202 16.82 7.91 -0.03
N PHE A 203 15.52 8.12 0.21
CA PHE A 203 14.55 9.08 -0.37
C PHE A 203 15.04 10.53 -0.57
N ARG A 204 16.17 10.94 0.05
CA ARG A 204 16.80 12.25 -0.14
C ARG A 204 16.98 12.63 -1.62
N GLN A 205 17.15 11.66 -2.52
CA GLN A 205 17.32 11.93 -3.95
C GLN A 205 16.00 12.24 -4.70
N ILE A 206 14.88 11.60 -4.31
CA ILE A 206 13.57 11.81 -4.94
C ILE A 206 12.98 13.14 -4.47
N TYR A 207 13.06 13.39 -3.16
CA TYR A 207 12.58 14.62 -2.56
C TYR A 207 13.29 15.88 -3.09
N LEU A 208 14.62 15.86 -3.24
CA LEU A 208 15.37 16.98 -3.80
C LEU A 208 15.02 17.25 -5.28
N LYS A 209 14.54 16.25 -6.03
CA LYS A 209 14.07 16.42 -7.42
C LYS A 209 12.67 17.00 -7.50
N LEU A 210 11.76 16.67 -6.58
CA LEU A 210 10.42 17.27 -6.57
C LEU A 210 10.44 18.71 -6.05
N PHE A 211 11.23 18.99 -5.01
CA PHE A 211 11.16 20.26 -4.27
C PHE A 211 12.08 21.38 -4.78
N LYS A 212 13.24 21.06 -5.39
CA LYS A 212 14.08 22.12 -5.99
C LYS A 212 13.38 22.85 -7.15
N TYR A 213 12.36 22.24 -7.76
CA TYR A 213 11.73 22.78 -8.97
C TYR A 213 10.46 23.60 -8.73
N THR A 214 9.87 23.55 -7.53
CA THR A 214 8.75 24.43 -7.15
C THR A 214 9.24 25.82 -6.72
N LYS A 215 10.50 25.93 -6.27
CA LYS A 215 11.15 27.22 -5.95
C LYS A 215 11.73 27.96 -7.16
N SER A 216 11.95 27.31 -8.30
CA SER A 216 12.53 27.97 -9.48
C SER A 216 11.51 28.64 -10.40
N ASP A 217 10.22 28.32 -10.26
CA ASP A 217 9.14 28.86 -11.11
C ASP A 217 8.33 29.98 -10.38
N THR A 218 8.82 30.48 -9.23
CA THR A 218 8.23 31.62 -8.49
C THR A 218 9.16 32.85 -8.38
N SER A 219 10.11 33.00 -9.30
CA SER A 219 10.89 34.23 -9.51
C SER A 219 10.63 34.83 -10.89
#